data_AF-A0A522VNL4-F1
#
_entry.id   AF-A0A522VNL4-F1
#
_cell.length_a   1.000
_cell.length_b   1.000
_cell.length_c   1.000
_cell.angle_alpha   90.00
_cell.angle_beta   90.00
_cell.angle_gamma   90.00
#
_symmetry.space_group_name_H-M   'P 1'
#
loop_
_entity.id
_entity.type
_entity.pdbx_description
1 polymer ?
#
loop_
_entity_poly.entity_id
_entity_poly.type
_entity_poly.pdbx_seq_one_letter_code
_entity_poly.pdbx_strand_id
1 'polypeptide(L)' 'MASPDPQRLSLNTATVRERWNLAQMIEGCARHGIRGIAPWRDKLDELGAAEAARMRRA' A
#
# COMPACT_ATOMS: atom_id res chain seq x y z
N MET A 1 6.21 28.30 -1.82
CA MET A 1 5.48 27.19 -1.18
C MET A 1 6.49 26.21 -0.62
N ALA A 2 6.32 25.75 0.62
CA ALA A 2 7.18 24.70 1.17
C ALA A 2 6.89 23.35 0.51
N SER A 3 7.89 22.47 0.42
CA SER A 3 7.69 21.11 -0.06
C SER A 3 6.74 20.33 0.87
N PRO A 4 5.89 19.44 0.33
CA PRO A 4 5.05 18.58 1.16
C PRO A 4 5.89 17.65 2.03
N ASP A 5 5.39 17.34 3.23
CA ASP A 5 6.00 16.35 4.12
C ASP A 5 5.85 14.92 3.54
N PRO A 6 6.93 14.23 3.18
CA PRO A 6 6.89 12.87 2.64
C PRO A 6 6.25 11.86 3.60
N GLN A 7 6.28 12.12 4.91
CA GLN A 7 5.71 11.25 5.94
C GLN A 7 4.18 11.14 5.86
N ARG A 8 3.54 12.04 5.11
CA ARG A 8 2.09 12.07 4.87
C ARG A 8 1.68 11.43 3.54
N LEU A 9 2.63 10.88 2.77
CA LEU A 9 2.35 10.21 1.51
C LEU A 9 1.63 8.88 1.74
N SER A 10 0.62 8.62 0.90
CA SER A 10 -0.12 7.35 0.83
C SER A 10 -0.29 6.92 -0.62
N LEU A 11 -0.21 5.61 -0.88
CA LEU A 11 -0.41 5.01 -2.21
C LEU A 11 -1.84 4.49 -2.36
N ASN A 12 -2.58 4.94 -3.38
CA ASN A 12 -3.78 4.26 -3.85
C ASN A 12 -3.38 3.07 -4.73
N THR A 13 -3.92 1.87 -4.47
CA THR A 13 -3.50 0.68 -5.22
C THR A 13 -3.88 0.72 -6.70
N ALA A 14 -4.86 1.55 -7.09
CA ALA A 14 -5.18 1.77 -8.51
C ALA A 14 -3.98 2.26 -9.33
N THR A 15 -3.01 2.94 -8.70
CA THR A 15 -1.79 3.42 -9.37
C THR A 15 -0.90 2.29 -9.90
N VAL A 16 -0.94 1.11 -9.28
CA VAL A 16 0.00 0.00 -9.57
C VAL A 16 -0.69 -1.36 -9.79
N ARG A 17 -2.03 -1.41 -9.75
CA ARG A 17 -2.83 -2.66 -9.78
C ARG A 17 -2.66 -3.53 -11.02
N GLU A 18 -2.24 -2.96 -12.15
CA GLU A 18 -2.03 -3.71 -13.39
C GLU A 18 -0.74 -4.56 -13.34
N ARG A 19 0.15 -4.30 -12.38
CA ARG A 19 1.47 -4.96 -12.30
C ARG A 19 1.66 -5.77 -11.03
N TRP A 20 1.07 -5.31 -9.92
CA TRP A 20 1.32 -5.88 -8.60
C TRP A 20 0.03 -6.40 -7.96
N ASN A 21 0.14 -7.49 -7.20
CA ASN A 21 -0.87 -7.91 -6.24
C ASN A 21 -0.72 -7.14 -4.91
N LEU A 22 -1.68 -7.28 -3.97
CA LEU A 22 -1.67 -6.48 -2.74
C LEU A 22 -0.42 -6.71 -1.87
N ALA A 23 0.09 -7.95 -1.79
CA ALA A 23 1.31 -8.25 -1.05
C ALA A 23 2.52 -7.50 -1.62
N GLN A 24 2.70 -7.55 -2.94
CA GLN A 24 3.76 -6.82 -3.65
C GLN A 24 3.63 -5.30 -3.50
N MET A 25 2.40 -4.77 -3.47
CA MET A 25 2.15 -3.35 -3.22
C MET A 25 2.58 -2.94 -1.81
N ILE A 26 2.25 -3.73 -0.78
CA ILE A 26 2.62 -3.45 0.61
C ILE A 26 4.16 -3.48 0.75
N GLU A 27 4.81 -4.50 0.20
CA GLU A 27 6.28 -4.58 0.21
C GLU A 27 6.93 -3.42 -0.56
N GLY A 28 6.37 -3.04 -1.71
CA GLY A 28 6.83 -1.89 -2.48
C GLY A 28 6.74 -0.59 -1.67
N CYS A 29 5.62 -0.36 -1.00
CA CYS A 29 5.46 0.78 -0.09
C CYS A 29 6.52 0.75 1.02
N ALA A 30 6.72 -0.40 1.69
CA ALA A 30 7.71 -0.54 2.75
C ALA A 30 9.15 -0.25 2.26
N ARG A 31 9.55 -0.80 1.10
CA ARG A 31 10.87 -0.53 0.49
C ARG A 31 11.13 0.95 0.21
N HIS A 32 10.07 1.72 -0.08
CA HIS A 32 10.18 3.15 -0.39
C HIS A 32 9.80 4.07 0.78
N GLY A 33 9.56 3.53 1.98
CA GLY A 33 9.19 4.32 3.16
C GLY A 33 7.79 4.95 3.08
N ILE A 34 6.91 4.45 2.21
CA ILE A 34 5.52 4.90 2.12
C ILE A 34 4.70 4.15 3.17
N ARG A 35 4.24 4.87 4.19
CA ARG A 35 3.52 4.25 5.32
C ARG A 35 2.01 4.17 5.14
N GLY A 36 1.45 4.88 4.16
CA GLY A 36 0.03 4.85 3.82
C GLY A 36 -0.23 4.00 2.57
N ILE A 37 -1.24 3.13 2.64
CA ILE A 37 -1.76 2.40 1.47
C ILE A 37 -3.29 2.31 1.56
N ALA A 38 -3.97 2.53 0.44
CA ALA A 38 -5.41 2.48 0.31
C ALA A 38 -5.80 1.40 -0.72
N PRO A 39 -5.94 0.12 -0.28
CA PRO A 39 -6.35 -0.97 -1.15
C PRO A 39 -7.84 -0.90 -1.50
N TRP A 40 -8.15 -1.33 -2.72
CA TRP A 40 -9.52 -1.62 -3.14
C TRP A 40 -9.97 -2.98 -2.59
N ARG A 41 -11.29 -3.18 -2.45
CA ARG A 41 -11.84 -4.37 -1.79
C ARG A 41 -11.51 -5.66 -2.53
N ASP A 42 -11.57 -5.66 -3.85
CA ASP A 42 -11.15 -6.79 -4.70
C ASP A 42 -9.71 -7.25 -4.37
N LYS A 43 -8.77 -6.31 -4.26
CA LYS A 43 -7.38 -6.62 -3.88
C LYS A 43 -7.23 -7.06 -2.43
N LEU A 44 -8.06 -6.53 -1.54
CA LEU A 44 -8.10 -6.95 -0.15
C LEU A 44 -8.68 -8.36 0.00
N ASP A 45 -9.67 -8.71 -0.81
CA ASP A 45 -10.34 -10.01 -0.79
C ASP A 45 -9.44 -11.10 -1.40
N GLU A 46 -8.67 -10.78 -2.44
CA GLU A 46 -7.65 -11.68 -3.02
C GLU A 46 -6.59 -12.14 -2.00
N LEU A 47 -6.13 -11.24 -1.11
CA LEU A 47 -5.12 -11.53 -0.10
C LEU A 47 -5.73 -11.97 1.25
N GLY A 48 -6.90 -11.44 1.58
CA GLY A 48 -7.53 -11.54 2.89
C GLY A 48 -7.18 -10.35 3.81
N ALA A 49 -8.20 -9.78 4.46
CA ALA A 49 -8.04 -8.60 5.32
C ALA A 49 -7.13 -8.83 6.53
N ALA A 50 -7.16 -10.02 7.13
CA ALA A 50 -6.32 -10.37 8.28
C ALA A 50 -4.83 -10.39 7.91
N GLU A 51 -4.52 -11.00 6.75
CA GLU A 51 -3.15 -11.08 6.27
C GLU A 51 -2.63 -9.71 5.82
N ALA A 52 -3.44 -8.93 5.09
CA ALA A 52 -3.11 -7.56 4.74
C ALA A 52 -2.83 -6.69 5.98
N ALA A 53 -3.60 -6.86 7.06
CA ALA A 53 -3.37 -6.14 8.32
C ALA A 53 -2.08 -6.58 9.04
N ARG A 54 -1.71 -7.86 8.95
CA ARG A 54 -0.45 -8.39 9.49
C ARG A 54 0.76 -7.79 8.76
N MET A 55 0.69 -7.69 7.43
CA MET A 55 1.77 -7.14 6.61
C MET A 55 2.01 -5.64 6.83
N ARG A 56 1.00 -4.85 7.22
CA ARG A 56 1.15 -3.42 7.53
C ARG A 56 1.91 -3.12 8.84
N ARG A 57 2.18 -4.13 9.68
CA ARG A 57 2.80 -3.95 11.01
C ARG A 57 4.33 -4.11 11.00
N ALA A 58 4.96 -4.19 9.83
CA ALA A 58 6.41 -4.23 9.64
C ALA A 58 6.95 -2.86 9.24
#